data_AF-A0A6D0IF38-F1
#
_entry.id   AF-A0A6D0IF38-F1
#
_cell.length_a   1.000
_cell.length_b   1.000
_cell.length_c   1.000
_cell.angle_alpha   90.00
_cell.angle_beta   90.00
_cell.angle_gamma   90.00
#
_symmetry.space_group_name_H-M   'P 1'
#
loop_
_entity.id
_entity.type
_entity.pdbx_description
1 polymer ?
#
loop_
_entity_poly.entity_id
_entity_poly.type
_entity_poly.pdbx_seq_one_letter_code
_entity_poly.pdbx_strand_id
1 'polypeptide(L)'
;LKSFSLAKIKWLDIKKEKFAKSEEIQSLISESCDPWVSDKTFDVVLFIHSNIAHYFLRRDLLPYQQLLHKHDNGITLSCKAAHKNQIIPLILYWLPNVEIIEPVWLKEAVLTMLGKYLTAENVS
;
A
#
# COMPACT_ATOMS: atom_id res chain seq x y z
N LEU A 1 2.15 6.50 14.89
CA LEU A 1 3.43 5.78 15.16
C LEU A 1 4.46 6.09 14.08
N LYS A 2 5.75 5.80 14.30
CA LYS A 2 6.79 5.92 13.25
C LYS A 2 7.56 4.60 13.13
N SER A 3 7.73 4.11 11.90
CA SER A 3 8.54 2.94 11.58
C SER A 3 9.94 3.37 11.13
N PHE A 4 10.98 2.69 11.63
CA PHE A 4 12.37 2.93 11.26
C PHE A 4 13.03 1.62 10.81
N SER A 5 13.86 1.67 9.79
CA SER A 5 14.65 0.51 9.36
C SER A 5 15.84 0.31 10.29
N LEU A 6 15.91 -0.85 10.95
CA LEU A 6 17.00 -1.18 11.89
C LEU A 6 18.39 -1.07 11.24
N ALA A 7 18.52 -1.54 10.00
CA ALA A 7 19.77 -1.48 9.24
C ALA A 7 20.25 -0.04 8.92
N LYS A 8 19.36 0.96 9.02
CA LYS A 8 19.69 2.38 8.77
C LYS A 8 19.97 3.16 10.06
N ILE A 9 19.77 2.56 11.23
CA ILE A 9 20.05 3.22 12.51
C ILE A 9 21.57 3.29 12.68
N LYS A 10 22.07 4.52 12.85
CA LYS A 10 23.47 4.81 13.17
C LYS A 10 23.49 5.71 14.42
N TRP A 11 24.55 5.59 15.22
CA TRP A 11 24.73 6.36 16.46
C TRP A 11 23.58 6.21 17.46
N LEU A 12 23.25 4.96 17.81
CA LEU A 12 22.27 4.67 18.85
C LEU A 12 22.83 5.05 20.22
N ASP A 13 22.14 5.96 20.92
CA ASP A 13 22.43 6.33 22.30
C ASP A 13 21.25 5.94 23.20
N ILE A 14 21.54 5.27 24.32
CA ILE A 14 20.54 4.69 25.21
C ILE A 14 20.45 5.54 26.48
N LYS A 15 19.33 6.26 26.63
CA LYS A 15 19.05 7.03 27.85
C LYS A 15 18.59 6.13 28.99
N LYS A 16 18.86 6.55 30.23
CA LYS A 16 18.37 5.87 31.46
C LYS A 16 16.89 6.12 31.74
N GLU A 17 16.31 7.12 31.08
CA GLU A 17 14.89 7.49 31.17
C GLU A 17 14.01 6.38 30.60
N LYS A 18 12.87 6.13 31.26
CA LYS A 18 11.88 5.14 30.81
C LYS A 18 10.59 5.85 30.44
N PHE A 19 9.82 5.26 29.53
CA PHE A 19 8.48 5.72 29.17
C PHE A 19 7.44 4.64 29.46
N ALA A 20 6.22 5.05 29.79
CA ALA A 20 5.09 4.14 29.90
C ALA A 20 4.60 3.76 28.50
N LYS A 21 4.44 2.46 28.25
CA LYS A 21 3.85 1.96 26.99
C LYS A 21 2.33 2.19 27.06
N SER A 22 1.74 2.78 26.02
CA SER A 22 0.28 2.83 25.88
C SER A 22 -0.23 1.46 25.45
N GLU A 23 -1.30 0.98 26.08
CA GLU A 23 -1.97 -0.27 25.70
C GLU A 23 -2.60 -0.15 24.31
N GLU A 24 -3.16 1.01 23.94
CA GLU A 24 -3.74 1.21 22.60
C GLU A 24 -2.69 1.07 21.50
N ILE A 25 -1.48 1.61 21.72
CA ILE A 25 -0.36 1.49 20.79
C ILE A 25 0.10 0.03 20.67
N GLN A 26 0.12 -0.73 21.77
CA GLN A 26 0.51 -2.14 21.73
C GLN A 26 -0.50 -2.99 20.96
N SER A 27 -1.81 -2.78 21.19
CA SER A 27 -2.85 -3.47 20.45
C SER A 27 -2.74 -3.20 18.94
N LEU A 28 -2.56 -1.92 18.55
CA LEU A 28 -2.39 -1.53 17.14
C LEU A 28 -1.16 -2.21 16.48
N ILE A 29 -0.04 -2.32 17.19
CA ILE A 29 1.16 -3.01 16.68
C ILE A 29 0.90 -4.51 16.55
N SER A 30 0.18 -5.12 17.49
CA SER A 30 -0.11 -6.56 17.46
C SER A 30 -1.11 -6.96 16.38
N GLU A 31 -2.06 -6.09 16.04
CA GLU A 31 -3.07 -6.34 15.00
C GLU A 31 -2.54 -6.08 13.59
N SER A 32 -1.50 -5.26 13.44
CA SER A 32 -0.92 -4.92 12.15
C SER A 32 0.10 -5.95 11.69
N CYS A 33 -0.25 -6.71 10.65
CA CYS A 33 0.65 -7.68 9.99
C CYS A 33 1.66 -7.02 9.01
N ASP A 34 1.76 -5.69 9.00
CA ASP A 34 2.54 -4.93 8.02
C ASP A 34 3.55 -3.98 8.70
N PRO A 35 4.80 -3.88 8.22
CA PRO A 35 5.79 -2.91 8.73
C PRO A 35 5.32 -1.44 8.72
N TRP A 36 4.35 -1.09 7.87
CA TRP A 36 3.76 0.24 7.77
C TRP A 36 2.63 0.44 8.78
N VAL A 37 2.95 0.38 10.07
CA VAL A 37 1.97 0.63 11.15
C VAL A 37 1.71 2.13 11.31
N SER A 38 0.49 2.56 11.01
CA SER A 38 0.05 3.95 11.14
C SER A 38 -1.39 4.00 11.65
N ASP A 39 -1.66 4.95 12.54
CA ASP A 39 -3.02 5.37 12.94
C ASP A 39 -3.75 6.10 11.79
N LYS A 40 -3.00 6.54 10.77
CA LYS A 40 -3.53 7.21 9.58
C LYS A 40 -3.36 6.30 8.37
N THR A 41 -4.48 5.80 7.88
CA THR A 41 -4.59 5.12 6.58
C THR A 41 -5.35 6.01 5.59
N PHE A 42 -5.15 5.79 4.31
CA PHE A 42 -5.99 6.34 3.25
C PHE A 42 -6.68 5.21 2.49
N ASP A 43 -7.89 5.50 2.01
CA ASP A 43 -8.64 4.59 1.15
C ASP A 43 -8.11 4.64 -0.28
N VAL A 44 -8.09 3.47 -0.92
CA VAL A 44 -7.72 3.28 -2.31
C VAL A 44 -8.83 2.48 -2.97
N VAL A 45 -9.29 2.94 -4.13
CA VAL A 45 -10.29 2.25 -4.95
C VAL A 45 -9.63 1.83 -6.25
N LEU A 46 -9.71 0.54 -6.54
CA LEU A 46 -9.11 -0.07 -7.72
C LEU A 46 -10.19 -0.72 -8.59
N PHE A 47 -10.05 -0.58 -9.90
CA PHE A 47 -10.74 -1.42 -10.88
C PHE A 47 -9.81 -2.55 -11.31
N ILE A 48 -10.31 -3.77 -11.27
CA ILE A 48 -9.58 -4.99 -11.63
C ILE A 48 -10.28 -5.64 -12.82
N HIS A 49 -9.58 -5.79 -13.93
CA HIS A 49 -10.15 -6.41 -15.14
C HIS A 49 -10.49 -7.89 -14.92
N SER A 50 -11.53 -8.36 -15.61
CA SER A 50 -12.09 -9.72 -15.42
C SER A 50 -11.08 -10.85 -15.61
N ASN A 51 -10.08 -10.66 -16.47
CA ASN A 51 -9.01 -11.63 -16.72
C ASN A 51 -8.19 -11.99 -15.48
N ILE A 52 -8.06 -11.07 -14.51
CA ILE A 52 -7.32 -11.29 -13.26
C ILE A 52 -8.20 -11.17 -12.01
N ALA A 53 -9.47 -10.76 -12.13
CA ALA A 53 -10.39 -10.59 -11.00
C ALA A 53 -10.47 -11.82 -10.08
N HIS A 54 -10.39 -13.03 -10.65
CA HIS A 54 -10.44 -14.28 -9.89
C HIS A 54 -9.31 -14.43 -8.85
N TYR A 55 -8.14 -13.82 -9.07
CA TYR A 55 -7.05 -13.83 -8.09
C TYR A 55 -7.41 -13.08 -6.81
N PHE A 56 -8.11 -11.95 -6.95
CA PHE A 56 -8.54 -11.10 -5.84
C PHE A 56 -9.78 -11.64 -5.13
N LEU A 57 -10.63 -12.40 -5.84
CA LEU A 57 -11.79 -13.06 -5.25
C LEU A 57 -11.42 -14.34 -4.49
N ARG A 58 -10.32 -15.00 -4.87
CA ARG A 58 -9.87 -16.24 -4.22
C ARG A 58 -9.24 -15.97 -2.84
N ARG A 59 -8.53 -14.86 -2.68
CA ARG A 59 -7.95 -14.42 -1.41
C ARG A 59 -7.73 -12.91 -1.42
N ASP A 60 -7.64 -12.32 -0.24
CA ASP A 60 -7.28 -10.92 -0.11
C ASP A 60 -5.81 -10.70 -0.46
N LEU A 61 -5.58 -9.95 -1.54
CA LEU A 61 -4.25 -9.56 -2.02
C LEU A 61 -3.89 -8.12 -1.62
N LEU A 62 -4.88 -7.36 -1.18
CA LEU A 62 -4.76 -5.97 -0.77
C LEU A 62 -5.05 -5.85 0.72
N PRO A 63 -4.42 -4.90 1.44
CA PRO A 63 -4.69 -4.72 2.86
C PRO A 63 -6.11 -4.20 3.08
N TYR A 64 -6.87 -4.84 3.96
CA TYR A 64 -8.27 -4.49 4.24
C TYR A 64 -9.15 -4.49 2.97
N GLN A 65 -8.91 -5.46 2.08
CA GLN A 65 -9.64 -5.59 0.83
C GLN A 65 -11.14 -5.73 1.06
N GLN A 66 -11.95 -4.97 0.33
CA GLN A 66 -13.40 -5.12 0.29
C GLN A 66 -13.90 -5.03 -1.14
N LEU A 67 -14.82 -5.93 -1.51
CA LEU A 67 -15.48 -5.89 -2.80
C LEU A 67 -16.61 -4.85 -2.77
N LEU A 68 -16.50 -3.82 -3.62
CA LEU A 68 -17.52 -2.78 -3.75
C LEU A 68 -18.56 -3.14 -4.81
N HIS A 69 -18.11 -3.62 -5.97
CA HIS A 69 -19.00 -3.94 -7.08
C HIS A 69 -18.43 -5.00 -8.00
N LYS A 70 -19.32 -5.77 -8.64
CA LYS A 70 -19.00 -6.67 -9.75
C LYS A 70 -19.62 -6.12 -11.03
N HIS A 71 -18.81 -6.05 -12.07
CA HIS A 71 -19.20 -5.60 -13.41
C HIS A 71 -19.03 -6.77 -14.39
N ASP A 72 -19.59 -6.64 -15.59
CA ASP A 72 -19.39 -7.64 -16.65
C ASP A 72 -17.91 -7.74 -17.08
N ASN A 73 -17.19 -6.62 -17.03
CA ASN A 73 -15.79 -6.52 -17.46
C ASN A 73 -14.77 -6.57 -16.31
N GLY A 74 -15.18 -6.74 -15.06
CA GLY A 74 -14.25 -6.71 -13.93
C GLY A 74 -14.91 -6.52 -12.57
N ILE A 75 -14.11 -6.11 -11.59
CA ILE A 75 -14.57 -5.84 -10.21
C ILE A 75 -13.98 -4.53 -9.71
N THR A 76 -14.72 -3.84 -8.86
CA THR A 76 -14.21 -2.69 -8.10
C THR A 76 -13.96 -3.12 -6.67
N LEU A 77 -12.74 -2.90 -6.20
CA LEU A 77 -12.31 -3.18 -4.82
C LEU A 77 -11.93 -1.88 -4.13
N SER A 78 -12.20 -1.79 -2.82
CA SER A 78 -11.51 -0.86 -1.94
C SER A 78 -10.46 -1.58 -1.10
N CYS A 79 -9.43 -0.84 -0.71
CA CYS A 79 -8.45 -1.28 0.27
C CYS A 79 -7.95 -0.07 1.06
N LYS A 80 -7.28 -0.30 2.20
CA LYS A 80 -6.68 0.75 3.02
C LYS A 80 -5.17 0.61 3.02
N ALA A 81 -4.46 1.72 2.82
CA ALA A 81 -3.02 1.74 2.87
C ALA A 81 -2.53 2.76 3.90
N ALA A 82 -1.53 2.38 4.68
CA ALA A 82 -0.86 3.28 5.63
C ALA A 82 0.18 4.16 4.93
N HIS A 83 0.75 3.69 3.80
CA HIS A 83 1.76 4.43 3.06
C HIS A 83 1.76 4.06 1.57
N LYS A 84 2.11 5.01 0.69
CA LYS A 84 2.14 4.74 -0.77
C LYS A 84 3.09 3.60 -1.17
N ASN A 85 4.22 3.46 -0.47
CA ASN A 85 5.20 2.40 -0.74
C ASN A 85 4.70 1.00 -0.31
N GLN A 86 3.62 0.91 0.46
CA GLN A 86 2.96 -0.36 0.78
C GLN A 86 2.12 -0.82 -0.43
N ILE A 87 1.35 0.09 -1.01
CA ILE A 87 0.34 -0.26 -2.02
C ILE A 87 0.85 -0.22 -3.46
N ILE A 88 1.78 0.70 -3.79
CA ILE A 88 2.31 0.85 -5.16
C ILE A 88 2.92 -0.47 -5.69
N PRO A 89 3.78 -1.19 -4.94
CA PRO A 89 4.35 -2.44 -5.44
C PRO A 89 3.30 -3.50 -5.76
N LEU A 90 2.23 -3.57 -4.95
CA LEU A 90 1.10 -4.47 -5.19
C LEU A 90 0.38 -4.12 -6.49
N ILE A 91 0.09 -2.83 -6.72
CA ILE A 91 -0.55 -2.36 -7.96
C ILE A 91 0.32 -2.66 -9.18
N LEU A 92 1.62 -2.34 -9.11
CA LEU A 92 2.56 -2.53 -10.22
C LEU A 92 2.62 -3.98 -10.70
N TYR A 93 2.58 -4.93 -9.78
CA TYR A 93 2.61 -6.36 -10.11
C TYR A 93 1.48 -6.77 -11.05
N TRP A 94 0.33 -6.11 -10.98
CA TRP A 94 -0.87 -6.45 -11.75
C TRP A 94 -1.12 -5.54 -12.97
N LEU A 95 -0.25 -4.55 -13.24
CA LEU A 95 -0.37 -3.74 -14.45
C LEU A 95 -0.19 -4.59 -15.72
N PRO A 96 -0.91 -4.26 -16.81
CA PRO A 96 -1.83 -3.13 -16.98
C PRO A 96 -3.29 -3.43 -16.55
N ASN A 97 -3.56 -4.60 -15.95
CA ASN A 97 -4.91 -5.09 -15.70
C ASN A 97 -5.56 -4.56 -14.41
N VAL A 98 -4.89 -3.61 -13.74
CA VAL A 98 -5.38 -2.91 -12.55
C VAL A 98 -5.31 -1.42 -12.77
N GLU A 99 -6.39 -0.74 -12.45
CA GLU A 99 -6.50 0.70 -12.58
C GLU A 99 -6.80 1.33 -11.23
N ILE A 100 -6.08 2.40 -10.92
CA ILE A 100 -6.37 3.23 -9.75
C ILE A 100 -7.51 4.17 -10.13
N ILE A 101 -8.65 4.02 -9.45
CA ILE A 101 -9.77 4.94 -9.53
C ILE A 101 -9.52 6.10 -8.56
N GLU A 102 -9.23 5.77 -7.30
CA GLU A 102 -8.97 6.74 -6.24
C GLU A 102 -7.85 6.26 -5.30
N PRO A 103 -7.07 7.18 -4.70
CA PRO A 103 -7.11 8.63 -4.91
C PRO A 103 -6.29 9.05 -6.14
N VAL A 104 -6.65 10.20 -6.73
CA VAL A 104 -5.99 10.72 -7.95
C VAL A 104 -4.47 10.88 -7.79
N TRP A 105 -4.02 11.40 -6.65
CA TRP A 105 -2.59 11.60 -6.38
C TRP A 105 -1.78 10.29 -6.42
N LEU A 106 -2.41 9.15 -6.08
CA LEU A 106 -1.73 7.84 -6.12
C LEU A 106 -1.56 7.39 -7.57
N LYS A 107 -2.59 7.59 -8.40
CA LYS A 107 -2.54 7.34 -9.84
C LYS A 107 -1.43 8.17 -10.49
N GLU A 108 -1.37 9.46 -10.19
CA GLU A 108 -0.33 10.37 -10.70
C GLU A 108 1.07 9.94 -10.26
N ALA A 109 1.24 9.48 -9.01
CA ALA A 109 2.52 8.96 -8.53
C ALA A 109 2.97 7.72 -9.32
N VAL A 110 2.07 6.80 -9.63
CA VAL A 110 2.38 5.61 -10.46
C VAL A 110 2.70 6.01 -11.89
N LEU A 111 1.90 6.88 -12.51
CA LEU A 111 2.14 7.35 -13.88
C LEU A 111 3.48 8.10 -14.01
N THR A 112 3.81 8.96 -13.05
CA THR A 112 5.08 9.70 -13.03
C THR A 112 6.26 8.73 -12.94
N MET A 113 6.16 7.70 -12.11
CA MET A 113 7.21 6.69 -11.95
C MET A 113 7.36 5.84 -13.22
N LEU A 114 6.26 5.40 -13.84
CA LEU A 114 6.29 4.68 -15.11
C LEU A 114 6.86 5.56 -16.24
N GLY A 115 6.45 6.83 -16.30
CA GLY A 115 7.00 7.79 -17.26
C GLY A 115 8.51 7.93 -17.13
N LYS A 116 9.02 8.10 -15.89
CA LYS A 116 10.46 8.14 -15.63
C LYS A 116 11.17 6.87 -16.10
N TYR A 117 10.61 5.70 -15.81
CA TYR A 117 11.16 4.41 -16.23
C TYR A 117 11.26 4.31 -17.76
N LEU A 118 10.19 4.65 -18.48
CA LEU A 118 10.14 4.60 -19.94
C LEU A 118 11.05 5.66 -20.60
N THR A 119 11.25 6.82 -19.97
CA THR A 119 12.16 7.85 -20.52
C THR A 119 13.63 7.57 -20.24
N ALA A 120 13.95 6.78 -19.21
CA ALA A 120 15.33 6.47 -18.84
C ALA A 120 16.07 5.66 -19.93
N GLU A 121 15.34 4.90 -20.75
CA GLU A 121 15.89 4.13 -21.87
C GLU A 121 16.05 4.96 -23.17
N ASN A 122 15.45 6.15 -23.25
CA ASN A 122 15.48 7.00 -24.46
C ASN A 122 16.61 8.04 -24.44
N VAL A 123 17.59 7.91 -23.52
CA VAL A 123 18.76 8.80 -23.40
C VAL A 123 20.05 8.05 -23.76
N SER A 124 20.02 7.23 -24.81
CA SER A 124 21.19 6.59 -25.41
C SER A 124 21.30 6.95 -26.89
#